data_AF-A0A934UY56-F1
#
_entry.id   AF-A0A934UY56-F1
#
_cell.length_a   1.000
_cell.length_b   1.000
_cell.length_c   1.000
_cell.angle_alpha   90.00
_cell.angle_beta   90.00
_cell.angle_gamma   90.00
#
_symmetry.space_group_name_H-M   'P 1'
#
loop_
_entity.id
_entity.type
_entity.pdbx_description
1 polymer ?
#
loop_
_entity_poly.entity_id
_entity_poly.type
_entity_poly.pdbx_seq_one_letter_code
_entity_poly.pdbx_strand_id
1 'polypeptide(L)'
;MPLHTFPTAYLRWIGRGYFAAQAAAGAIWWITVFTWDFVREATLGGFDPVLVAVLDVPLFVIASALAAIAPLGGRWAVRLATGWTALVSLGMGAYATITGLAGWGALLMLAAAACSVSAALLIELGRIPTELLLTGPFRITESRPRRTAGHVLLTAAQLVVFWGIALVLVPLGIAWVEARWGLSAPVPAWVRIAGWVLLAAASALGLWSAGAMSSRGEGTPLPIATARRMVVSGPYRFVRNPMAVAGIAQGVAVGLILGSWLVVVYALAGSLLWNWGIRPVEEADLERRFGAEYVAYRDSVRCWVPSAPREHSTT
;
A
#
# COMPACT_ATOMS: atom_id res chain seq x y z
N MET A 1 12.23 18.91 -14.81
CA MET A 1 13.16 17.77 -14.96
C MET A 1 12.30 16.55 -15.27
N PRO A 2 12.46 15.87 -16.42
CA PRO A 2 11.55 14.79 -16.78
C PRO A 2 11.72 13.66 -15.77
N LEU A 3 10.61 13.22 -15.16
CA LEU A 3 10.54 11.98 -14.40
C LEU A 3 11.20 10.90 -15.27
N HIS A 4 12.27 10.28 -14.77
CA HIS A 4 12.90 9.15 -15.44
C HIS A 4 11.85 8.03 -15.58
N THR A 5 11.13 8.03 -16.70
CA THR A 5 10.41 6.86 -17.18
C THR A 5 11.49 5.84 -17.50
N PHE A 6 11.67 4.88 -16.59
CA PHE A 6 12.55 3.75 -16.84
C PHE A 6 12.22 3.17 -18.23
N PRO A 7 13.23 2.84 -19.05
CA PRO A 7 12.99 2.22 -20.34
C PRO A 7 12.08 1.00 -20.15
N THR A 8 11.06 0.84 -20.99
CA THR A 8 10.11 -0.29 -20.91
C THR A 8 10.84 -1.64 -20.92
N ALA A 9 12.00 -1.72 -21.57
CA ALA A 9 12.89 -2.87 -21.53
C ALA A 9 13.42 -3.18 -20.11
N TYR A 10 13.80 -2.16 -19.33
CA TYR A 10 14.26 -2.32 -17.95
C TYR A 10 13.14 -2.81 -17.02
N LEU A 11 11.93 -2.24 -17.14
CA LEU A 11 10.78 -2.67 -16.35
C LEU A 11 10.38 -4.13 -16.65
N ARG A 12 10.42 -4.52 -17.93
CA ARG A 12 10.21 -5.92 -18.34
C ARG A 12 11.31 -6.84 -17.80
N TRP A 13 12.55 -6.37 -17.73
CA TRP A 13 13.66 -7.13 -17.15
C TRP A 13 13.46 -7.34 -15.64
N ILE A 14 13.02 -6.32 -14.90
CA ILE A 14 12.64 -6.48 -13.48
C ILE A 14 11.55 -7.53 -13.31
N GLY A 15 10.48 -7.47 -14.12
CA GLY A 15 9.39 -8.45 -14.06
C GLY A 15 9.88 -9.88 -14.30
N ARG A 16 10.79 -10.09 -15.25
CA ARG A 16 11.42 -11.41 -15.48
C ARG A 16 12.33 -11.85 -14.35
N GLY A 17 13.10 -10.92 -13.77
CA GLY A 17 13.92 -11.16 -12.59
C GLY A 17 13.09 -11.64 -11.40
N TYR A 18 11.89 -11.07 -11.21
CA TYR A 18 10.94 -11.55 -10.20
C TYR A 18 10.54 -13.01 -10.46
N PHE A 19 10.12 -13.37 -11.68
CA PHE A 19 9.73 -14.76 -11.98
C PHE A 19 10.89 -15.76 -11.82
N ALA A 20 12.14 -15.33 -12.08
CA ALA A 20 13.32 -16.15 -11.80
C ALA A 20 13.48 -16.40 -10.29
N ALA A 21 13.36 -15.33 -9.49
CA ALA A 21 13.40 -15.42 -8.04
C ALA A 21 12.25 -16.27 -7.48
N GLN A 22 11.03 -16.12 -8.03
CA GLN A 22 9.86 -16.91 -7.66
C GLN A 22 10.06 -18.40 -7.95
N ALA A 23 10.61 -18.75 -9.11
CA ALA A 23 10.92 -20.14 -9.46
C ALA A 23 11.95 -20.74 -8.49
N ALA A 24 13.04 -20.02 -8.21
CA ALA A 24 14.06 -20.46 -7.27
C ALA A 24 13.50 -20.61 -5.86
N ALA A 25 12.75 -19.63 -5.37
CA ALA A 25 12.12 -19.65 -4.05
C ALA A 25 11.11 -20.79 -3.94
N GLY A 26 10.29 -21.03 -4.96
CA GLY A 26 9.34 -22.14 -5.00
C GLY A 26 10.03 -23.51 -4.98
N ALA A 27 11.12 -23.67 -5.73
CA ALA A 27 11.91 -24.90 -5.72
C ALA A 27 12.55 -25.16 -4.34
N ILE A 28 13.15 -24.13 -3.74
CA ILE A 28 13.73 -24.21 -2.39
C ILE A 28 12.63 -24.55 -1.38
N TRP A 29 11.47 -23.89 -1.47
CA TRP A 29 10.36 -24.14 -0.56
C TRP A 29 9.87 -25.58 -0.65
N TRP A 30 9.69 -26.13 -1.86
CA TRP A 30 9.31 -27.53 -2.03
C TRP A 30 10.33 -28.51 -1.42
N ILE A 31 11.64 -28.25 -1.60
CA ILE A 31 12.69 -29.03 -0.92
C ILE A 31 12.53 -28.94 0.60
N THR A 32 12.26 -27.75 1.14
CA THR A 32 12.05 -27.57 2.60
C THR A 32 10.81 -28.26 3.12
N VAL A 33 9.71 -28.31 2.35
CA VAL A 33 8.46 -28.99 2.73
C VAL A 33 8.68 -30.50 2.92
N PHE A 34 9.52 -31.13 2.10
CA PHE A 34 9.83 -32.55 2.21
C PHE A 34 10.92 -32.88 3.24
N THR A 35 11.67 -31.88 3.70
CA THR A 35 12.77 -32.09 4.65
C THR A 35 12.41 -31.70 6.07
N TRP A 36 11.60 -30.64 6.28
CA TRP A 36 11.31 -30.07 7.59
C TRP A 36 9.80 -30.04 7.87
N ASP A 37 9.37 -30.86 8.85
CA ASP A 37 7.96 -31.01 9.23
C ASP A 37 7.31 -29.69 9.67
N PHE A 38 8.06 -28.83 10.37
CA PHE A 38 7.59 -27.50 10.77
C PHE A 38 7.15 -26.65 9.57
N VAL A 39 7.93 -26.65 8.48
CA VAL A 39 7.60 -25.87 7.27
C VAL A 39 6.35 -26.46 6.63
N ARG A 40 6.28 -27.78 6.50
CA ARG A 40 5.11 -28.49 5.96
C ARG A 40 3.84 -28.15 6.73
N GLU A 41 3.84 -28.28 8.06
CA GLU A 41 2.66 -28.00 8.88
C GLU A 41 2.27 -26.52 8.87
N ALA A 42 3.26 -25.62 8.96
CA ALA A 42 3.00 -24.18 8.96
C ALA A 42 2.45 -23.66 7.62
N THR A 43 2.82 -24.30 6.49
CA THR A 43 2.50 -23.80 5.15
C THR A 43 1.50 -24.63 4.37
N LEU A 44 1.38 -25.93 4.61
CA LEU A 44 0.40 -26.83 3.98
C LEU A 44 -0.64 -27.35 4.97
N GLY A 45 -0.43 -27.24 6.29
CA GLY A 45 -1.36 -27.76 7.27
C GLY A 45 -1.56 -29.27 7.09
N GLY A 46 -2.80 -29.67 6.80
CA GLY A 46 -3.17 -31.08 6.62
C GLY A 46 -3.12 -31.60 5.18
N PHE A 47 -2.67 -30.81 4.20
CA PHE A 47 -2.60 -31.28 2.81
C PHE A 47 -1.51 -32.33 2.60
N ASP A 48 -1.78 -33.30 1.72
CA ASP A 48 -0.77 -34.25 1.23
C ASP A 48 0.26 -33.49 0.37
N PRO A 49 1.54 -33.40 0.80
CA PRO A 49 2.57 -32.69 0.07
C PRO A 49 2.81 -33.25 -1.34
N VAL A 50 2.66 -34.56 -1.54
CA VAL A 50 2.90 -35.18 -2.85
C VAL A 50 1.83 -34.76 -3.84
N LEU A 51 0.55 -34.80 -3.43
CA LEU A 51 -0.55 -34.40 -4.31
C LEU A 51 -0.47 -32.93 -4.70
N VAL A 52 -0.12 -32.06 -3.74
CA VAL A 52 0.03 -30.63 -4.01
C VAL A 52 1.26 -30.38 -4.91
N ALA A 53 2.39 -31.07 -4.66
CA ALA A 53 3.61 -30.92 -5.47
C ALA A 53 3.41 -31.30 -6.94
N VAL A 54 2.65 -32.36 -7.23
CA VAL A 54 2.39 -32.82 -8.59
C VAL A 54 1.72 -31.73 -9.45
N LEU A 55 0.87 -30.91 -8.84
CA LEU A 55 0.22 -29.79 -9.54
C LEU A 55 1.06 -28.51 -9.47
N ASP A 56 1.61 -28.21 -8.29
CA ASP A 56 2.26 -26.93 -8.04
C ASP A 56 3.65 -26.83 -8.68
N VAL A 57 4.46 -27.89 -8.68
CA VAL A 57 5.80 -27.83 -9.30
C VAL A 57 5.73 -27.47 -10.79
N PRO A 58 4.87 -28.09 -11.62
CA PRO A 58 4.71 -27.67 -13.01
C PRO A 58 4.10 -26.27 -13.18
N LEU A 59 3.03 -25.96 -12.45
CA LEU A 59 2.21 -24.77 -12.69
C LEU A 59 2.74 -23.50 -11.99
N PHE A 60 3.51 -23.66 -10.92
CA PHE A 60 4.17 -22.58 -10.19
C PHE A 60 5.65 -22.50 -10.53
N VAL A 61 6.45 -23.53 -10.21
CA VAL A 61 7.92 -23.47 -10.30
C VAL A 61 8.39 -23.45 -11.75
N ILE A 62 7.98 -24.44 -12.55
CA ILE A 62 8.40 -24.56 -13.96
C ILE A 62 7.80 -23.41 -14.78
N ALA A 63 6.52 -23.10 -14.61
CA ALA A 63 5.90 -21.98 -15.30
C ALA A 63 6.59 -20.63 -14.98
N SER A 64 6.99 -20.40 -13.72
CA SER A 64 7.76 -19.20 -13.34
C SER A 64 9.16 -19.19 -13.97
N ALA A 65 9.85 -20.33 -14.02
CA ALA A 65 11.14 -20.43 -14.69
C ALA A 65 11.01 -20.11 -16.20
N LEU A 66 9.97 -20.63 -16.86
CA LEU A 66 9.67 -20.34 -18.25
C LEU A 66 9.31 -18.86 -18.46
N ALA A 67 8.52 -18.27 -17.55
CA ALA A 67 8.18 -16.84 -17.57
C ALA A 67 9.42 -15.94 -17.49
N ALA A 68 10.46 -16.38 -16.78
CA ALA A 68 11.71 -15.65 -16.65
C ALA A 68 12.57 -15.68 -17.93
N ILE A 69 12.68 -16.84 -18.59
CA ILE A 69 13.64 -17.07 -19.68
C ILE A 69 13.04 -16.94 -21.09
N ALA A 70 11.72 -17.07 -21.24
CA ALA A 70 11.11 -17.14 -22.56
C ALA A 70 11.31 -15.83 -23.36
N PRO A 71 11.76 -15.92 -24.64
CA PRO A 71 11.69 -14.81 -25.59
C PRO A 71 10.25 -14.30 -25.74
N LEU A 72 10.06 -13.15 -26.38
CA LEU A 72 8.81 -12.33 -26.43
C LEU A 72 7.45 -13.04 -26.62
N GLY A 73 7.39 -14.34 -26.95
CA GLY A 73 6.19 -15.20 -26.96
C GLY A 73 5.81 -15.90 -25.64
N GLY A 74 6.60 -15.78 -24.56
CA GLY A 74 6.35 -16.43 -23.25
C GLY A 74 5.22 -15.86 -22.38
N ARG A 75 4.34 -15.00 -22.91
CA ARG A 75 3.25 -14.37 -22.13
C ARG A 75 2.29 -15.38 -21.53
N TRP A 76 2.10 -16.52 -22.20
CA TRP A 76 1.29 -17.61 -21.68
C TRP A 76 1.87 -18.16 -20.36
N ALA A 77 3.19 -18.28 -20.23
CA ALA A 77 3.85 -18.78 -19.01
C ALA A 77 3.70 -17.78 -17.86
N VAL A 78 3.82 -16.47 -18.15
CA VAL A 78 3.55 -15.39 -17.17
C VAL A 78 2.10 -15.48 -16.67
N ARG A 79 1.13 -15.59 -17.58
CA ARG A 79 -0.30 -15.68 -17.23
C ARG A 79 -0.62 -16.96 -16.48
N LEU A 80 -0.02 -18.09 -16.87
CA LEU A 80 -0.19 -19.37 -16.21
C LEU A 80 0.35 -19.33 -14.78
N ALA A 81 1.61 -18.93 -14.60
CA ALA A 81 2.23 -18.82 -13.29
C ALA A 81 1.46 -17.84 -12.39
N THR A 82 1.08 -16.66 -12.92
CA THR A 82 0.32 -15.66 -12.16
C THR A 82 -1.07 -16.15 -11.81
N GLY A 83 -1.79 -16.74 -12.76
CA GLY A 83 -3.14 -17.26 -12.57
C GLY A 83 -3.16 -18.41 -11.57
N TRP A 84 -2.19 -19.32 -11.66
CA TRP A 84 -2.03 -20.40 -10.70
C TRP A 84 -1.68 -19.87 -9.31
N THR A 85 -0.72 -18.95 -9.18
CA THR A 85 -0.37 -18.32 -7.89
C THR A 85 -1.57 -17.63 -7.25
N ALA A 86 -2.39 -16.93 -8.04
CA ALA A 86 -3.62 -16.30 -7.56
C ALA A 86 -4.66 -17.33 -7.10
N LEU A 87 -4.84 -18.41 -7.87
CA LEU A 87 -5.76 -19.51 -7.52
C LEU A 87 -5.34 -20.19 -6.22
N VAL A 88 -4.06 -20.54 -6.08
CA VAL A 88 -3.51 -21.14 -4.86
C VAL A 88 -3.63 -20.18 -3.69
N SER A 89 -3.35 -18.89 -3.87
CA SER A 89 -3.53 -17.87 -2.82
C SER A 89 -4.98 -17.81 -2.33
N LEU A 90 -5.95 -17.80 -3.23
CA LEU A 90 -7.38 -17.81 -2.87
C LEU A 90 -7.77 -19.10 -2.14
N GLY A 91 -7.33 -20.25 -2.66
CA GLY A 91 -7.59 -21.56 -2.06
C GLY A 91 -6.99 -21.69 -0.66
N MET A 92 -5.73 -21.30 -0.49
CA MET A 92 -5.02 -21.29 0.79
C MET A 92 -5.65 -20.29 1.77
N GLY A 93 -6.03 -19.10 1.30
CA GLY A 93 -6.73 -18.11 2.13
C GLY A 93 -8.08 -18.63 2.64
N ALA A 94 -8.87 -19.27 1.77
CA ALA A 94 -10.13 -19.90 2.16
C ALA A 94 -9.89 -21.06 3.14
N TYR A 95 -8.94 -21.94 2.84
CA TYR A 95 -8.58 -23.07 3.69
C TYR A 95 -8.13 -22.62 5.09
N ALA A 96 -7.22 -21.65 5.18
CA ALA A 96 -6.74 -21.11 6.44
C ALA A 96 -7.86 -20.40 7.23
N THR A 97 -8.79 -19.75 6.53
CA THR A 97 -9.94 -19.10 7.18
C THR A 97 -10.96 -20.12 7.71
N ILE A 98 -11.18 -21.23 7.00
CA ILE A 98 -12.13 -22.28 7.40
C ILE A 98 -11.54 -23.16 8.50
N THR A 99 -10.29 -23.60 8.35
CA THR A 99 -9.67 -24.60 9.24
C THR A 99 -8.82 -23.97 10.34
N GLY A 100 -8.19 -22.82 10.10
CA GLY A 100 -7.20 -22.22 11.00
C GLY A 100 -5.79 -22.80 10.85
N LEU A 101 -5.57 -23.66 9.85
CA LEU A 101 -4.27 -24.25 9.55
C LEU A 101 -3.60 -23.51 8.38
N ALA A 102 -2.31 -23.76 8.18
CA ALA A 102 -1.55 -23.26 7.03
C ALA A 102 -1.55 -21.72 6.83
N GLY A 103 -1.72 -20.95 7.91
CA GLY A 103 -1.80 -19.49 7.83
C GLY A 103 -0.56 -18.82 7.22
N TRP A 104 0.63 -19.34 7.52
CA TRP A 104 1.87 -18.86 6.88
C TRP A 104 1.88 -19.14 5.38
N GLY A 105 1.36 -20.30 4.95
CA GLY A 105 1.21 -20.63 3.54
C GLY A 105 0.25 -19.67 2.82
N ALA A 106 -0.91 -19.39 3.43
CA ALA A 106 -1.89 -18.45 2.89
C ALA A 106 -1.32 -17.03 2.74
N LEU A 107 -0.60 -16.55 3.76
CA LEU A 107 0.05 -15.24 3.72
C LEU A 107 1.15 -15.16 2.65
N LEU A 108 2.03 -16.16 2.59
CA LEU A 108 3.11 -16.22 1.59
C LEU A 108 2.55 -16.25 0.17
N MET A 109 1.49 -17.02 -0.06
CA MET A 109 0.84 -17.09 -1.37
C MET A 109 0.13 -15.79 -1.72
N LEU A 110 -0.47 -15.08 -0.76
CA LEU A 110 -1.04 -13.76 -1.00
C LEU A 110 0.03 -12.73 -1.42
N ALA A 111 1.17 -12.73 -0.74
CA ALA A 111 2.30 -11.89 -1.11
C ALA A 111 2.84 -12.26 -2.51
N ALA A 112 3.05 -13.56 -2.78
CA ALA A 112 3.51 -14.05 -4.07
C ALA A 112 2.53 -13.74 -5.21
N ALA A 113 1.22 -13.80 -4.96
CA ALA A 113 0.19 -13.44 -5.93
C ALA A 113 0.24 -11.95 -6.27
N ALA A 114 0.32 -11.08 -5.25
CA ALA A 114 0.43 -9.63 -5.46
C ALA A 114 1.69 -9.25 -6.26
N CYS A 115 2.83 -9.86 -5.95
CA CYS A 115 4.07 -9.65 -6.68
C CYS A 115 4.03 -10.25 -8.09
N SER A 116 3.43 -11.44 -8.28
CA SER A 116 3.21 -12.05 -9.61
C SER A 116 2.36 -11.19 -10.51
N VAL A 117 1.25 -10.66 -9.99
CA VAL A 117 0.39 -9.73 -10.74
C VAL A 117 1.16 -8.47 -11.12
N SER A 118 1.93 -7.90 -10.18
CA SER A 118 2.76 -6.72 -10.44
C SER A 118 3.81 -7.00 -11.52
N ALA A 119 4.53 -8.13 -11.43
CA ALA A 119 5.51 -8.55 -12.41
C ALA A 119 4.88 -8.83 -13.79
N ALA A 120 3.70 -9.45 -13.82
CA ALA A 120 2.94 -9.67 -15.05
C ALA A 120 2.55 -8.34 -15.73
N LEU A 121 2.07 -7.36 -14.95
CA LEU A 121 1.77 -6.01 -15.47
C LEU A 121 3.04 -5.34 -16.03
N LEU A 122 4.18 -5.45 -15.35
CA LEU A 122 5.45 -4.93 -15.86
C LEU A 122 5.87 -5.59 -17.18
N ILE A 123 5.69 -6.89 -17.33
CA ILE A 123 6.03 -7.61 -18.56
C ILE A 123 5.05 -7.27 -19.70
N GLU A 124 3.74 -7.31 -19.44
CA GLU A 124 2.70 -7.14 -20.45
C GLU A 124 2.50 -5.67 -20.86
N LEU A 125 2.38 -4.77 -19.89
CA LEU A 125 2.08 -3.36 -20.11
C LEU A 125 3.33 -2.47 -20.14
N GLY A 126 4.47 -2.94 -19.62
CA GLY A 126 5.69 -2.13 -19.50
C GLY A 126 5.58 -1.02 -18.46
N ARG A 127 4.56 -1.02 -17.62
CA ARG A 127 4.31 -0.08 -16.52
C ARG A 127 3.30 -0.64 -15.52
N ILE A 128 3.21 -0.05 -14.35
CA ILE A 128 2.08 -0.27 -13.42
C ILE A 128 1.06 0.84 -13.67
N PRO A 129 -0.20 0.51 -14.01
CA PRO A 129 -1.23 1.50 -14.34
C PRO A 129 -1.77 2.18 -13.06
N THR A 130 -0.94 2.97 -12.39
CA THR A 130 -1.31 3.68 -11.15
C THR A 130 -2.42 4.71 -11.37
N GLU A 131 -2.64 5.14 -12.61
CA GLU A 131 -3.77 5.99 -12.99
C GLU A 131 -5.13 5.37 -12.65
N LEU A 132 -5.24 4.03 -12.62
CA LEU A 132 -6.48 3.34 -12.25
C LEU A 132 -6.84 3.60 -10.78
N LEU A 133 -5.87 3.82 -9.89
CA LEU A 133 -6.12 4.18 -8.49
C LEU A 133 -6.83 5.53 -8.35
N LEU A 134 -6.70 6.38 -9.36
CA LEU A 134 -7.30 7.72 -9.42
C LEU A 134 -8.56 7.77 -10.30
N THR A 135 -9.05 6.60 -10.74
CA THR A 135 -10.34 6.50 -11.46
C THR A 135 -11.50 6.25 -10.51
N GLY A 136 -12.71 6.70 -10.87
CA GLY A 136 -13.92 6.51 -10.06
C GLY A 136 -14.02 7.49 -8.86
N PRO A 137 -14.35 7.01 -7.64
CA PRO A 137 -14.61 7.89 -6.48
C PRO A 137 -13.38 8.64 -5.97
N PHE A 138 -12.17 8.25 -6.40
CA PHE A 138 -10.89 8.89 -6.03
C PHE A 138 -10.38 9.90 -7.07
N ARG A 139 -11.21 10.26 -8.06
CA ARG A 139 -10.84 11.26 -9.06
C ARG A 139 -10.64 12.63 -8.40
N ILE A 140 -9.47 13.22 -8.60
CA ILE A 140 -9.18 14.61 -8.21
C ILE A 140 -10.16 15.52 -8.95
N THR A 141 -11.07 16.15 -8.20
CA THR A 141 -12.11 17.03 -8.75
C THR A 141 -12.01 18.38 -8.08
N GLU A 142 -12.07 19.46 -8.85
CA GLU A 142 -12.03 20.81 -8.31
C GLU A 142 -13.24 21.11 -7.41
N SER A 143 -12.98 21.76 -6.26
CA SER A 143 -14.02 22.17 -5.33
C SER A 143 -14.86 23.33 -5.90
N ARG A 144 -16.11 23.08 -6.28
CA ARG A 144 -17.05 24.13 -6.69
C ARG A 144 -17.51 24.96 -5.47
N PRO A 145 -17.57 26.30 -5.57
CA PRO A 145 -17.98 27.16 -4.46
C PRO A 145 -19.50 27.12 -4.28
N ARG A 146 -20.04 26.23 -3.46
CA ARG A 146 -21.42 26.37 -2.95
C ARG A 146 -21.47 26.06 -1.45
N ARG A 147 -21.44 27.12 -0.65
CA ARG A 147 -21.65 27.08 0.80
C ARG A 147 -23.15 26.93 1.07
N THR A 148 -23.57 25.71 1.39
CA THR A 148 -24.85 25.46 2.07
C THR A 148 -24.53 24.56 3.26
N ALA A 149 -25.14 24.80 4.43
CA ALA A 149 -24.86 24.03 5.66
C ALA A 149 -24.98 22.50 5.47
N GLY A 150 -25.87 22.05 4.58
CA GLY A 150 -26.01 20.64 4.20
C GLY A 150 -24.76 20.02 3.55
N HIS A 151 -23.94 20.80 2.82
CA HIS A 151 -22.71 20.30 2.21
C HIS A 151 -21.59 20.07 3.24
N VAL A 152 -21.57 20.82 4.35
CA VAL A 152 -20.60 20.64 5.44
C VAL A 152 -20.87 19.33 6.19
N LEU A 153 -22.14 19.03 6.47
CA LEU A 153 -22.54 17.78 7.12
C LEU A 153 -22.23 16.56 6.23
N LEU A 154 -22.56 16.62 4.94
CA LEU A 154 -22.27 15.55 3.99
C LEU A 154 -20.76 15.28 3.87
N THR A 155 -19.97 16.36 3.82
CA THR A 155 -18.51 16.34 3.81
C THR A 155 -17.94 15.70 5.08
N ALA A 156 -18.46 16.07 6.26
CA ALA A 156 -18.05 15.49 7.53
C ALA A 156 -18.43 14.00 7.62
N ALA A 157 -19.62 13.63 7.16
CA ALA A 157 -20.06 12.24 7.09
C ALA A 157 -19.16 11.40 6.17
N GLN A 158 -18.80 11.91 4.99
CA GLN A 158 -17.88 11.23 4.07
C GLN A 158 -16.50 11.01 4.70
N LEU A 159 -15.97 12.00 5.42
CA LEU A 159 -14.72 11.88 6.17
C LEU A 159 -14.80 10.79 7.24
N VAL A 160 -15.85 10.81 8.05
CA VAL A 160 -16.06 9.81 9.11
C VAL A 160 -16.18 8.41 8.53
N VAL A 161 -16.90 8.24 7.42
CA VAL A 161 -17.03 6.95 6.74
C VAL A 161 -15.68 6.50 6.19
N PHE A 162 -14.95 7.36 5.48
CA PHE A 162 -13.66 7.02 4.89
C PHE A 162 -12.62 6.63 5.97
N TRP A 163 -12.46 7.47 6.99
CA TRP A 163 -11.53 7.20 8.09
C TRP A 163 -11.99 6.04 8.98
N GLY A 164 -13.29 5.88 9.19
CA GLY A 164 -13.85 4.73 9.92
C GLY A 164 -13.59 3.42 9.19
N ILE A 165 -13.69 3.40 7.86
CA ILE A 165 -13.31 2.22 7.08
C ILE A 165 -11.79 1.98 7.18
N ALA A 166 -10.97 2.99 6.90
CA ALA A 166 -9.53 2.86 6.78
C ALA A 166 -8.79 2.59 8.11
N LEU A 167 -9.25 3.18 9.22
CA LEU A 167 -8.59 3.05 10.53
C LEU A 167 -9.33 2.12 11.50
N VAL A 168 -10.55 1.68 11.20
CA VAL A 168 -11.30 0.78 12.09
C VAL A 168 -11.70 -0.50 11.37
N LEU A 169 -12.57 -0.44 10.36
CA LEU A 169 -13.11 -1.68 9.76
C LEU A 169 -12.04 -2.54 9.08
N VAL A 170 -11.18 -1.92 8.26
CA VAL A 170 -10.10 -2.65 7.57
C VAL A 170 -9.09 -3.22 8.57
N PRO A 171 -8.55 -2.44 9.54
CA PRO A 171 -7.66 -2.98 10.56
C PRO A 171 -8.26 -4.09 11.42
N LEU A 172 -9.53 -3.98 11.81
CA LEU A 172 -10.22 -5.03 12.56
C LEU A 172 -10.36 -6.31 11.72
N GLY A 173 -10.69 -6.19 10.44
CA GLY A 173 -10.74 -7.32 9.51
C GLY A 173 -9.37 -7.99 9.37
N ILE A 174 -8.31 -7.21 9.21
CA ILE A 174 -6.93 -7.73 9.11
C ILE A 174 -6.53 -8.43 10.41
N ALA A 175 -6.77 -7.81 11.57
CA ALA A 175 -6.44 -8.41 12.87
C ALA A 175 -7.24 -9.71 13.12
N TRP A 176 -8.50 -9.76 12.67
CA TRP A 176 -9.30 -10.98 12.72
C TRP A 176 -8.71 -12.09 11.83
N VAL A 177 -8.30 -11.77 10.59
CA VAL A 177 -7.61 -12.72 9.70
C VAL A 177 -6.30 -13.19 10.32
N GLU A 178 -5.50 -12.28 10.86
CA GLU A 178 -4.22 -12.59 11.53
C GLU A 178 -4.42 -13.61 12.65
N ALA A 179 -5.40 -13.39 13.52
CA ALA A 179 -5.74 -14.30 14.60
C ALA A 179 -6.30 -15.63 14.07
N ARG A 180 -7.19 -15.57 13.07
CA ARG A 180 -7.83 -16.76 12.49
C ARG A 180 -6.81 -17.70 11.84
N TRP A 181 -5.78 -17.13 11.21
CA TRP A 181 -4.70 -17.85 10.53
C TRP A 181 -3.56 -18.26 11.48
N GLY A 182 -3.66 -17.97 12.78
CA GLY A 182 -2.61 -18.34 13.75
C GLY A 182 -1.31 -17.55 13.57
N LEU A 183 -1.39 -16.34 13.01
CA LEU A 183 -0.25 -15.46 12.73
C LEU A 183 -0.03 -14.40 13.83
N SER A 184 -0.91 -14.35 14.82
CA SER A 184 -0.84 -13.37 15.91
C SER A 184 0.39 -13.60 16.77
N ALA A 185 1.11 -12.50 17.02
CA ALA A 185 2.25 -12.48 17.93
C ALA A 185 1.83 -11.83 19.26
N PRO A 186 2.22 -12.40 20.42
CA PRO A 186 1.98 -11.74 21.69
C PRO A 186 2.78 -10.43 21.75
N VAL A 187 2.09 -9.32 22.02
CA VAL A 187 2.72 -8.01 22.19
C VAL A 187 2.68 -7.57 23.65
N PRO A 188 3.79 -7.03 24.20
CA PRO A 188 3.80 -6.44 25.53
C PRO A 188 2.83 -5.25 25.65
N ALA A 189 2.33 -5.00 26.86
CA ALA A 189 1.40 -3.90 27.12
C ALA A 189 1.96 -2.51 26.74
N TRP A 190 3.27 -2.29 26.91
CA TRP A 190 3.92 -1.02 26.56
C TRP A 190 3.82 -0.69 25.06
N VAL A 191 3.76 -1.71 24.19
CA VAL A 191 3.58 -1.51 22.74
C VAL A 191 2.21 -0.91 22.44
N ARG A 192 1.16 -1.40 23.12
CA ARG A 192 -0.20 -0.87 22.98
C ARG A 192 -0.32 0.55 23.51
N ILE A 193 0.34 0.84 24.63
CA ILE A 193 0.42 2.20 25.20
C ILE A 193 1.12 3.15 24.22
N ALA A 194 2.26 2.73 23.65
CA ALA A 194 2.97 3.50 22.63
C ALA A 194 2.08 3.75 21.39
N GLY A 195 1.27 2.76 20.99
CA GLY A 195 0.25 2.92 19.96
C GLY A 195 -0.76 4.03 20.26
N TRP A 196 -1.33 4.06 21.46
CA TRP A 196 -2.26 5.14 21.86
C TRP A 196 -1.60 6.52 21.88
N VAL A 197 -0.36 6.62 22.40
CA VAL A 197 0.42 7.87 22.39
C VAL A 197 0.69 8.33 20.96
N LEU A 198 1.09 7.42 20.07
CA LEU A 198 1.32 7.73 18.66
C LEU A 198 0.03 8.15 17.95
N LEU A 199 -1.10 7.51 18.23
CA LEU A 199 -2.40 7.85 17.66
C LEU A 199 -2.82 9.27 18.06
N ALA A 200 -2.64 9.63 19.34
CA ALA A 200 -2.93 10.97 19.85
C ALA A 200 -2.05 12.04 19.17
N ALA A 201 -0.73 11.79 19.09
CA ALA A 201 0.20 12.70 18.44
C ALA A 201 -0.09 12.87 16.93
N ALA A 202 -0.35 11.77 16.21
CA ALA A 202 -0.67 11.80 14.80
C ALA A 202 -2.02 12.49 14.53
N SER A 203 -3.02 12.28 15.38
CA SER A 203 -4.31 12.96 15.29
C SER A 203 -4.18 14.46 15.55
N ALA A 204 -3.36 14.87 16.52
CA ALA A 204 -3.05 16.28 16.75
C ALA A 204 -2.38 16.94 15.54
N LEU A 205 -1.42 16.25 14.89
CA LEU A 205 -0.81 16.71 13.64
C LEU A 205 -1.83 16.83 12.50
N GLY A 206 -2.73 15.85 12.36
CA GLY A 206 -3.81 15.85 11.38
C GLY A 206 -4.77 17.02 11.57
N LEU A 207 -5.22 17.27 12.81
CA LEU A 207 -6.08 18.40 13.17
C LEU A 207 -5.39 19.74 12.95
N TRP A 208 -4.10 19.85 13.29
CA TRP A 208 -3.32 21.06 13.02
C TRP A 208 -3.19 21.34 11.52
N SER A 209 -3.00 20.29 10.72
CA SER A 209 -2.92 20.39 9.25
C SER A 209 -4.26 20.83 8.66
N ALA A 210 -5.36 20.21 9.10
CA ALA A 210 -6.71 20.58 8.69
C ALA A 210 -7.06 22.02 9.09
N GLY A 211 -6.70 22.44 10.29
CA GLY A 211 -6.87 23.81 10.78
C GLY A 211 -6.06 24.83 9.96
N ALA A 212 -4.81 24.54 9.62
CA ALA A 212 -3.98 25.39 8.77
C ALA A 212 -4.58 25.53 7.35
N MET A 213 -5.09 24.43 6.78
CA MET A 213 -5.73 24.43 5.48
C MET A 213 -7.05 25.22 5.48
N SER A 214 -7.89 25.04 6.50
CA SER A 214 -9.18 25.72 6.61
C SER A 214 -9.06 27.21 6.92
N SER A 215 -8.09 27.61 7.76
CA SER A 215 -7.93 29.01 8.18
C SER A 215 -7.22 29.88 7.15
N ARG A 216 -6.33 29.32 6.32
CA ARG A 216 -5.45 30.10 5.41
C ARG A 216 -5.51 29.68 3.94
N GLY A 217 -6.13 28.54 3.61
CA GLY A 217 -6.20 28.02 2.23
C GLY A 217 -7.51 28.26 1.48
N GLU A 218 -8.51 28.88 2.11
CA GLU A 218 -9.89 29.03 1.58
C GLU A 218 -10.51 27.71 1.05
N GLY A 219 -10.06 26.56 1.58
CA GLY A 219 -10.51 25.21 1.19
C GLY A 219 -11.14 24.44 2.35
N THR A 220 -11.97 23.44 2.04
CA THR A 220 -12.53 22.49 3.01
C THR A 220 -11.49 21.42 3.38
N PRO A 221 -11.48 20.91 4.62
CA PRO A 221 -10.56 19.85 5.08
C PRO A 221 -10.95 18.46 4.53
N LEU A 222 -11.13 18.35 3.23
CA LEU A 222 -11.54 17.13 2.54
C LEU A 222 -10.34 16.49 1.81
N PRO A 223 -10.16 15.16 1.85
CA PRO A 223 -9.11 14.43 1.13
C PRO A 223 -9.16 14.61 -0.39
N ILE A 224 -10.28 15.10 -0.93
CA ILE A 224 -10.55 15.26 -2.36
C ILE A 224 -10.75 16.74 -2.73
N ALA A 225 -10.78 17.67 -1.76
CA ALA A 225 -10.94 19.10 -2.04
C ALA A 225 -9.57 19.78 -2.10
N THR A 226 -9.10 20.05 -3.31
CA THR A 226 -7.88 20.80 -3.55
C THR A 226 -7.98 22.23 -3.01
N ALA A 227 -6.99 22.65 -2.23
CA ALA A 227 -6.86 24.03 -1.75
C ALA A 227 -6.74 25.01 -2.93
N ARG A 228 -7.38 26.19 -2.83
CA ARG A 228 -7.36 27.23 -3.88
C ARG A 228 -6.14 28.15 -3.79
N ARG A 229 -5.50 28.20 -2.61
CA ARG A 229 -4.24 28.89 -2.36
C ARG A 229 -3.23 27.93 -1.77
N MET A 230 -1.96 28.14 -2.05
CA MET A 230 -0.88 27.34 -1.48
C MET A 230 -0.78 27.59 0.02
N VAL A 231 -0.93 26.53 0.81
CA VAL A 231 -0.83 26.61 2.28
C VAL A 231 0.57 26.22 2.70
N VAL A 232 1.43 27.20 2.91
CA VAL A 232 2.83 27.01 3.38
C VAL A 232 3.01 27.28 4.89
N SER A 233 1.90 27.34 5.63
CA SER A 233 1.87 27.72 7.05
C SER A 233 1.42 26.57 7.96
N GLY A 234 1.69 26.69 9.27
CA GLY A 234 1.42 25.60 10.22
C GLY A 234 2.36 24.41 10.00
N PRO A 235 1.87 23.16 9.98
CA PRO A 235 2.73 21.98 9.81
C PRO A 235 3.35 21.88 8.40
N TYR A 236 2.72 22.52 7.40
CA TYR A 236 3.21 22.57 6.03
C TYR A 236 4.56 23.30 5.88
N ARG A 237 4.97 24.12 6.87
CA ARG A 237 6.31 24.75 6.87
C ARG A 237 7.45 23.76 7.15
N PHE A 238 7.13 22.61 7.75
CA PHE A 238 8.11 21.61 8.16
C PHE A 238 8.15 20.42 7.20
N VAL A 239 6.99 20.00 6.70
CA VAL A 239 6.84 18.82 5.84
C VAL A 239 5.80 19.13 4.77
N ARG A 240 6.01 18.70 3.53
CA ARG A 240 5.08 19.03 2.43
C ARG A 240 3.71 18.37 2.56
N ASN A 241 3.68 17.14 3.06
CA ASN A 241 2.46 16.34 3.19
C ASN A 241 2.23 15.88 4.64
N PRO A 242 1.99 16.81 5.58
CA PRO A 242 1.82 16.47 6.99
C PRO A 242 0.56 15.64 7.26
N MET A 243 -0.48 15.76 6.41
CA MET A 243 -1.67 14.91 6.47
C MET A 243 -1.37 13.46 6.07
N ALA A 244 -0.51 13.24 5.06
CA ALA A 244 -0.10 11.89 4.69
C ALA A 244 0.72 11.25 5.82
N VAL A 245 1.67 12.01 6.41
CA VAL A 245 2.43 11.58 7.59
C VAL A 245 1.50 11.21 8.75
N ALA A 246 0.51 12.06 9.05
CA ALA A 246 -0.47 11.80 10.10
C ALA A 246 -1.27 10.51 9.80
N GLY A 247 -1.80 10.33 8.59
CA GLY A 247 -2.57 9.14 8.23
C GLY A 247 -1.78 7.84 8.31
N ILE A 248 -0.53 7.84 7.86
CA ILE A 248 0.36 6.67 7.94
C ILE A 248 0.69 6.36 9.41
N ALA A 249 1.02 7.39 10.20
CA ALA A 249 1.29 7.22 11.63
C ALA A 249 0.06 6.72 12.40
N GLN A 250 -1.15 7.17 12.04
CA GLN A 250 -2.41 6.66 12.60
C GLN A 250 -2.61 5.18 12.24
N GLY A 251 -2.37 4.77 11.00
CA GLY A 251 -2.46 3.36 10.59
C GLY A 251 -1.48 2.46 11.36
N VAL A 252 -0.22 2.89 11.51
CA VAL A 252 0.78 2.18 12.32
C VAL A 252 0.34 2.13 13.79
N ALA A 253 -0.14 3.24 14.35
CA ALA A 253 -0.62 3.30 15.72
C ALA A 253 -1.76 2.31 16.00
N VAL A 254 -2.73 2.20 15.07
CA VAL A 254 -3.82 1.21 15.16
C VAL A 254 -3.26 -0.21 15.18
N GLY A 255 -2.27 -0.53 14.34
CA GLY A 255 -1.60 -1.83 14.37
C GLY A 255 -0.94 -2.14 15.72
N LEU A 256 -0.27 -1.16 16.32
CA LEU A 256 0.34 -1.31 17.66
C LEU A 256 -0.71 -1.50 18.76
N ILE A 257 -1.83 -0.76 18.69
CA ILE A 257 -2.95 -0.88 19.66
C ILE A 257 -3.58 -2.27 19.58
N LEU A 258 -3.84 -2.76 18.37
CA LEU A 258 -4.39 -4.09 18.13
C LEU A 258 -3.38 -5.20 18.41
N GLY A 259 -2.08 -4.88 18.43
CA GLY A 259 -1.01 -5.87 18.48
C GLY A 259 -0.88 -6.69 17.20
N SER A 260 -1.37 -6.15 16.08
CA SER A 260 -1.36 -6.82 14.78
C SER A 260 -0.26 -6.25 13.90
N TRP A 261 0.71 -7.10 13.57
CA TRP A 261 1.81 -6.72 12.70
C TRP A 261 1.35 -6.65 11.23
N LEU A 262 0.33 -7.41 10.83
CA LEU A 262 -0.25 -7.30 9.48
C LEU A 262 -0.94 -5.94 9.27
N VAL A 263 -1.55 -5.35 10.30
CA VAL A 263 -2.09 -3.98 10.21
C VAL A 263 -0.96 -2.95 10.04
N VAL A 264 0.18 -3.14 10.70
CA VAL A 264 1.36 -2.29 10.49
C VAL A 264 1.88 -2.42 9.06
N VAL A 265 1.99 -3.65 8.54
CA VAL A 265 2.38 -3.90 7.15
C VAL A 265 1.38 -3.26 6.18
N TYR A 266 0.08 -3.35 6.44
CA TYR A 266 -0.96 -2.67 5.66
C TYR A 266 -0.74 -1.16 5.61
N ALA A 267 -0.49 -0.50 6.74
CA ALA A 267 -0.25 0.93 6.79
C ALA A 267 1.02 1.34 6.00
N LEU A 268 2.09 0.57 6.14
CA LEU A 268 3.35 0.83 5.43
C LEU A 268 3.22 0.56 3.93
N ALA A 269 2.56 -0.53 3.52
CA ALA A 269 2.29 -0.83 2.12
C ALA A 269 1.41 0.26 1.48
N GLY A 270 0.40 0.73 2.20
CA GLY A 270 -0.41 1.88 1.78
C GLY A 270 0.40 3.17 1.62
N SER A 271 1.33 3.45 2.54
CA SER A 271 2.27 4.58 2.44
C SER A 271 3.11 4.51 1.17
N LEU A 272 3.65 3.33 0.87
CA LEU A 272 4.48 3.11 -0.30
C LEU A 272 3.68 3.29 -1.59
N LEU A 273 2.46 2.70 -1.64
CA LEU A 273 1.54 2.86 -2.75
C LEU A 273 1.18 4.34 -2.98
N TRP A 274 0.88 5.07 -1.91
CA TRP A 274 0.59 6.50 -2.00
C TRP A 274 1.82 7.28 -2.50
N ASN A 275 3.01 7.02 -1.96
CA ASN A 275 4.23 7.74 -2.33
C ASN A 275 4.62 7.56 -3.80
N TRP A 276 4.40 6.39 -4.39
CA TRP A 276 4.78 6.12 -5.78
C TRP A 276 3.63 6.24 -6.78
N GLY A 277 2.39 6.01 -6.36
CA GLY A 277 1.22 6.05 -7.24
C GLY A 277 0.48 7.39 -7.22
N ILE A 278 0.25 7.96 -6.04
CA ILE A 278 -0.65 9.10 -5.86
C ILE A 278 0.13 10.41 -5.78
N ARG A 279 1.16 10.47 -4.93
CA ARG A 279 1.98 11.67 -4.71
C ARG A 279 2.52 12.28 -6.01
N PRO A 280 3.10 11.53 -6.98
CA PRO A 280 3.62 12.16 -8.20
C PRO A 280 2.52 12.85 -9.02
N VAL A 281 1.29 12.33 -8.99
CA VAL A 281 0.14 12.92 -9.68
C VAL A 281 -0.33 14.17 -8.94
N GLU A 282 -0.42 14.12 -7.61
CA GLU A 282 -0.75 15.29 -6.79
C GLU A 282 0.29 16.41 -6.95
N GLU A 283 1.58 16.10 -6.88
CA GLU A 283 2.65 17.09 -7.05
C GLU A 283 2.66 17.68 -8.46
N ALA A 284 2.34 16.89 -9.49
CA ALA A 284 2.21 17.39 -10.86
C ALA A 284 0.99 18.30 -11.06
N ASP A 285 -0.14 18.03 -10.39
CA ASP A 285 -1.31 18.92 -10.38
C ASP A 285 -0.96 20.26 -9.71
N LEU A 286 -0.30 20.21 -8.55
CA LEU A 286 0.15 21.41 -7.84
C LEU A 286 1.14 22.24 -8.66
N GLU A 287 2.10 21.60 -9.34
CA GLU A 287 3.05 22.28 -10.23
C GLU A 287 2.34 22.95 -11.42
N ARG A 288 1.34 22.30 -12.04
CA ARG A 288 0.54 22.90 -13.13
C ARG A 288 -0.27 24.11 -12.68
N ARG A 289 -0.80 24.09 -11.46
CA ARG A 289 -1.72 25.13 -10.95
C ARG A 289 -0.99 26.32 -10.35
N PHE A 290 0.11 26.10 -9.65
CA PHE A 290 0.83 27.14 -8.90
C PHE A 290 2.22 27.47 -9.48
N GLY A 291 2.70 26.71 -10.46
CA GLY A 291 3.92 27.01 -11.21
C GLY A 291 5.15 27.20 -10.32
N ALA A 292 5.87 28.31 -10.51
CA ALA A 292 7.15 28.61 -9.87
C ALA A 292 7.06 28.70 -8.34
N GLU A 293 5.93 29.16 -7.78
CA GLU A 293 5.72 29.24 -6.33
C GLU A 293 5.81 27.83 -5.71
N TYR A 294 5.25 26.83 -6.39
CA TYR A 294 5.23 25.46 -5.89
C TYR A 294 6.61 24.80 -6.01
N VAL A 295 7.34 25.11 -7.08
CA VAL A 295 8.71 24.62 -7.27
C VAL A 295 9.61 25.16 -6.14
N ALA A 296 9.53 26.46 -5.82
CA ALA A 296 10.29 27.05 -4.72
C ALA A 296 9.93 26.43 -3.36
N TYR A 297 8.65 26.18 -3.10
CA TYR A 297 8.20 25.46 -1.92
C TYR A 297 8.70 24.01 -1.88
N ARG A 298 8.62 23.29 -3.01
CA ARG A 298 9.07 21.90 -3.15
C ARG A 298 10.56 21.74 -2.85
N ASP A 299 11.36 22.70 -3.26
CA ASP A 299 12.80 22.68 -3.10
C ASP A 299 13.24 23.13 -1.69
N SER A 300 12.38 23.88 -0.99
CA SER A 300 12.65 24.33 0.38
C SER A 300 12.18 23.36 1.46
N VAL A 301 11.09 22.61 1.24
CA VAL A 301 10.49 21.71 2.23
C VAL A 301 10.55 20.26 1.75
N ARG A 302 10.96 19.34 2.62
CA ARG A 302 11.02 17.90 2.26
C ARG A 302 9.63 17.24 2.36
N CYS A 303 9.42 16.17 1.58
CA CYS A 303 8.10 15.51 1.53
C CYS A 303 7.73 14.76 2.82
N TRP A 304 8.71 14.12 3.46
CA TRP A 304 8.49 13.18 4.57
C TRP A 304 9.21 13.56 5.87
N VAL A 305 10.35 14.24 5.75
CA VAL A 305 11.23 14.55 6.88
C VAL A 305 11.08 16.02 7.23
N PRO A 306 10.86 16.39 8.51
CA PRO A 306 10.82 17.78 8.92
C PRO A 306 12.10 18.53 8.51
N SER A 307 11.94 19.66 7.83
CA SER A 307 13.02 20.63 7.56
C SER A 307 12.85 21.87 8.44
N ALA A 308 13.96 22.49 8.84
CA ALA A 308 13.92 23.78 9.52
C ALA A 308 13.22 24.82 8.61
N PRO A 309 12.30 25.65 9.15
CA PRO A 309 11.62 26.67 8.36
C PRO A 309 12.65 27.63 7.76
N ARG A 310 12.62 27.83 6.45
CA ARG A 310 13.31 28.96 5.81
C ARG A 310 12.31 30.11 5.72
N GLU A 311 12.66 31.26 6.28
CA GLU A 311 11.85 32.48 6.14
C GLU A 311 11.65 32.78 4.65
N HIS A 312 10.40 32.69 4.20
CA HIS A 312 10.02 33.22 2.90
C HIS A 312 9.71 34.69 3.14
N SER A 313 10.61 35.55 2.69
CA SER A 313 10.39 37.00 2.66
C SER A 313 9.17 37.28 1.79
N THR A 314 8.03 37.54 2.42
CA THR A 314 6.86 38.15 1.79
C THR A 314 7.25 39.54 1.33
N THR A 315 7.41 39.71 0.02
CA THR A 315 7.26 41.01 -0.67
C THR A 315 5.91 41.03 -1.36
#